data_AF-A0A848V8C3-F1
#
_entry.id   AF-A0A848V8C3-F1
#
_cell.length_a   1.000
_cell.length_b   1.000
_cell.length_c   1.000
_cell.angle_alpha   90.00
_cell.angle_beta   90.00
_cell.angle_gamma   90.00
#
_symmetry.space_group_name_H-M   'P 1'
#
loop_
_entity.id
_entity.type
_entity.pdbx_description
1 polymer ?
#
loop_
_entity_poly.entity_id
_entity_poly.type
_entity_poly.pdbx_seq_one_letter_code
_entity_poly.pdbx_strand_id
1 'polypeptide(L)' 'AKRAVASFGDAAEWFATVDELVDRLRESLQPGINVLVKGSRSMRMERVVDALRADQGTGEH' A
#
# COMPACT_ATOMS: atom_id res chain seq x y z
N ALA A 1 -11.40 -5.21 -9.93
CA ALA A 1 -10.95 -4.64 -8.65
C ALA A 1 -12.07 -4.54 -7.61
N LYS A 2 -13.20 -3.85 -7.88
CA LYS A 2 -14.36 -3.78 -6.96
C LYS A 2 -14.84 -5.11 -6.36
N ARG A 3 -14.81 -6.21 -7.13
CA ARG A 3 -15.19 -7.56 -6.62
C ARG A 3 -14.21 -8.15 -5.59
N ALA A 4 -12.92 -7.81 -5.65
CA ALA A 4 -11.92 -8.32 -4.71
C ALA A 4 -12.02 -7.64 -3.32
N VAL A 5 -12.43 -6.37 -3.31
CA VAL A 5 -12.68 -5.59 -2.09
C VAL A 5 -13.89 -6.15 -1.34
N ALA A 6 -14.96 -6.51 -2.06
CA ALA A 6 -16.18 -7.05 -1.47
C ALA A 6 -16.00 -8.39 -0.71
N SER A 7 -14.97 -9.19 -1.04
CA SER A 7 -14.69 -10.46 -0.33
C SER A 7 -13.72 -10.32 0.84
N PHE A 8 -13.03 -9.19 0.97
CA PHE A 8 -12.01 -8.99 2.00
C PHE A 8 -12.61 -8.54 3.34
N GLY A 9 -13.80 -7.89 3.30
CA GLY A 9 -14.55 -7.47 4.48
C GLY A 9 -14.64 -5.94 4.62
N ASP A 10 -15.22 -5.49 5.73
CA ASP A 10 -15.62 -4.08 5.93
C ASP A 10 -14.45 -3.07 5.94
N ALA A 11 -13.22 -3.54 6.19
CA ALA A 11 -12.01 -2.71 6.18
C ALA A 11 -11.33 -2.63 4.80
N ALA A 12 -11.95 -3.16 3.74
CA ALA A 12 -11.36 -3.18 2.43
C ALA A 12 -11.58 -1.86 1.68
N GLU A 13 -10.49 -1.23 1.26
CA GLU A 13 -10.51 0.01 0.47
C GLU A 13 -10.06 -0.27 -0.98
N TRP A 14 -10.71 0.39 -1.94
CA TRP A 14 -10.31 0.34 -3.35
C TRP A 14 -9.74 1.69 -3.78
N PHE A 15 -8.61 1.67 -4.48
CA PHE A 15 -7.96 2.85 -5.04
C PHE A 15 -7.90 2.74 -6.56
N ALA A 16 -8.08 3.88 -7.25
CA ALA A 16 -8.01 3.94 -8.70
C ALA A 16 -6.56 3.91 -9.19
N THR A 17 -5.66 4.50 -8.40
CA THR A 17 -4.23 4.56 -8.71
C THR A 17 -3.37 3.98 -7.58
N VAL A 18 -2.10 3.72 -7.88
CA VAL A 18 -1.15 3.29 -6.84
C VAL A 18 -0.70 4.47 -5.97
N ASP A 19 -0.67 5.67 -6.51
CA ASP A 19 -0.29 6.86 -5.74
C ASP A 19 -1.30 7.11 -4.61
N GLU A 20 -2.61 7.04 -4.92
CA GLU A 20 -3.69 7.12 -3.93
C GLU A 20 -3.56 6.04 -2.83
N LEU A 21 -3.22 4.81 -3.21
CA LEU A 21 -2.99 3.71 -2.26
C LEU A 21 -1.79 4.02 -1.35
N VAL A 22 -0.68 4.52 -1.91
CA VAL A 22 0.54 4.81 -1.16
C VAL A 22 0.29 5.94 -0.16
N ASP A 23 -0.38 7.02 -0.57
CA ASP A 23 -0.66 8.15 0.32
C ASP A 23 -1.53 7.72 1.50
N ARG A 24 -2.58 6.92 1.25
CA ARG A 24 -3.42 6.36 2.30
C ARG A 24 -2.66 5.40 3.24
N LEU A 25 -1.71 4.63 2.71
CA LEU A 25 -0.84 3.77 3.52
C LEU A 25 0.08 4.62 4.40
N ARG A 26 0.70 5.68 3.88
CA ARG A 26 1.57 6.57 4.68
C ARG A 26 0.84 7.16 5.89
N GLU A 27 -0.42 7.54 5.73
CA GLU A 27 -1.25 8.05 6.84
C GLU A 27 -1.56 6.99 7.93
N SER A 28 -1.52 5.70 7.59
CA SER A 28 -1.87 4.62 8.51
C SER A 28 -0.69 3.84 9.08
N LEU A 29 0.48 3.89 8.44
CA LEU A 29 1.65 3.16 8.88
C LEU A 29 2.30 3.80 10.10
N GLN A 30 2.49 2.99 11.12
CA GLN A 30 3.11 3.34 12.38
C GLN A 30 4.14 2.28 12.74
N PRO A 31 5.14 2.59 13.59
CA PRO A 31 6.08 1.59 14.08
C PRO A 31 5.37 0.35 14.64
N GLY A 32 5.80 -0.83 14.20
CA GLY A 32 5.22 -2.12 14.61
C GLY A 32 4.12 -2.66 13.68
N ILE A 33 3.67 -1.90 12.67
CA ILE A 33 2.75 -2.39 11.65
C ILE A 33 3.52 -3.14 10.55
N ASN A 34 3.07 -4.35 10.20
CA ASN A 34 3.60 -5.13 9.09
C ASN A 34 2.67 -5.03 7.87
N VAL A 35 3.25 -4.80 6.69
CA VAL A 35 2.51 -4.69 5.42
C VAL A 35 2.90 -5.82 4.48
N LEU A 36 1.90 -6.48 3.89
CA LEU A 36 2.10 -7.44 2.81
C LEU A 36 1.58 -6.86 1.49
N VAL A 37 2.49 -6.59 0.55
CA VAL A 37 2.13 -6.20 -0.81
C VAL A 37 2.04 -7.44 -1.68
N LYS A 38 0.89 -7.69 -2.32
CA LYS A 38 0.68 -8.85 -3.19
C LYS A 38 0.13 -8.44 -4.56
N GLY A 39 0.76 -8.96 -5.61
CA GLY A 39 0.26 -8.88 -6.98
C GLY A 39 0.84 -9.93 -7.90
N SER A 40 0.39 -9.98 -9.15
CA SER A 40 1.08 -10.67 -10.24
C SER A 40 2.22 -9.80 -10.75
N ARG A 41 3.21 -10.41 -11.40
CA ARG A 41 4.34 -9.68 -12.00
C ARG A 41 3.89 -8.62 -13.02
N SER A 42 2.81 -8.88 -13.75
CA SER A 42 2.25 -7.92 -14.72
C SER A 42 1.68 -6.65 -14.07
N MET A 43 1.29 -6.70 -12.79
CA MET A 43 0.73 -5.55 -12.07
C MET A 43 1.81 -4.62 -11.49
N ARG A 44 3.08 -5.03 -11.53
CA ARG A 44 4.23 -4.24 -11.06
C ARG A 44 4.05 -3.69 -9.64
N MET A 45 3.64 -4.54 -8.71
CA MET A 45 3.36 -4.15 -7.31
C MET A 45 4.62 -3.84 -6.50
N GLU A 46 5.81 -4.17 -7.01
CA GLU A 46 7.10 -3.73 -6.45
C GLU A 46 7.17 -2.20 -6.28
N ARG A 47 6.52 -1.43 -7.16
CA ARG A 47 6.49 0.03 -7.07
C ARG A 47 5.85 0.56 -5.77
N VAL A 48 4.92 -0.18 -5.17
CA VAL A 48 4.31 0.18 -3.88
C VAL A 48 5.35 0.05 -2.77
N VAL A 49 6.13 -1.05 -2.79
CA VAL A 49 7.19 -1.30 -1.81
C VAL A 49 8.27 -0.22 -1.91
N ASP A 50 8.68 0.12 -3.13
CA ASP A 50 9.69 1.15 -3.37
C ASP A 50 9.23 2.53 -2.86
N ALA A 51 7.98 2.90 -3.11
CA ALA A 51 7.41 4.18 -2.65
C ALA A 51 7.30 4.30 -1.12
N LEU A 52 6.95 3.20 -0.44
CA LEU A 52 6.90 3.14 1.02
C LEU A 52 8.29 3.19 1.65
N ARG A 53 9.30 2.60 1.00
CA ARG A 53 10.70 2.64 1.48
C ARG A 53 11.37 3.99 1.27
N ALA A 54 11.07 4.68 0.17
CA ALA A 54 11.62 6.00 -0.12
C ALA A 54 11.23 7.05 0.95
N ASP A 55 10.06 6.88 1.56
CA ASP A 55 9.54 7.74 2.63
C ASP A 55 10.29 7.54 3.97
N GLN A 56 10.83 6.35 4.21
CA GLN A 56 11.62 6.05 5.42
C GLN A 56 13.01 6.72 5.42
N GLY A 57 13.37 7.46 4.36
CA GLY A 57 14.66 8.13 4.21
C GLY A 57 14.72 9.59 4.71
N THR A 58 13.64 10.13 5.28
CA THR A 58 13.61 11.52 5.80
C THR A 58 13.46 11.62 7.33
N GLY A 59 13.51 10.49 8.03
CA GLY A 59 13.70 10.47 9.47
C GLY A 59 15.18 10.70 9.79
N GLU A 60 15.52 11.93 10.17
CA GLU A 60 16.83 12.26 10.76
C GLU A 60 17.19 11.25 11.86
N HIS A 61 18.40 10.69 11.76
CA HIS A 61 19.13 10.14 12.90
C HIS A 61 19.79 11.27 13.67
#